data_AF-A0A661I2V8-F1
#
_entry.id   AF-A0A661I2V8-F1
#
_cell.length_a   1.000
_cell.length_b   1.000
_cell.length_c   1.000
_cell.angle_alpha   90.00
_cell.angle_beta   90.00
_cell.angle_gamma   90.00
#
_symmetry.space_group_name_H-M   'P 1'
#
loop_
_entity.id
_entity.type
_entity.pdbx_description
1 polymer ?
#
loop_
_entity_poly.entity_id
_entity_poly.type
_entity_poly.pdbx_seq_one_letter_code
_entity_poly.pdbx_strand_id
1 'polypeptide(L)'
;LLIATTVVEVGISLPRLTTVVIVGAERLGLSTLHQLRGRVSRTGLKGYCYLYTNQNSSDRLDEFVSTKSGFDIANLDLKFRKSGDLLKGVSQSGSQFRFVDIGEDEEIVSTVKNDLAIC
;
A
#
# COMPACT_ATOMS: atom_id res chain seq x y z
N LEU A 1 7.94 -24.63 9.95
CA LEU A 1 8.56 -23.42 9.36
C LEU A 1 8.48 -23.57 7.85
N LEU A 2 7.78 -22.67 7.17
CA LEU A 2 7.72 -22.66 5.69
C LEU A 2 8.59 -21.50 5.21
N ILE A 3 9.51 -21.78 4.29
CA ILE A 3 10.37 -20.78 3.65
C ILE A 3 10.01 -20.79 2.17
N ALA A 4 9.59 -19.64 1.63
CA ALA A 4 9.19 -19.52 0.24
C ALA A 4 9.40 -18.07 -0.24
N THR A 5 9.54 -17.88 -1.55
CA THR A 5 9.68 -16.53 -2.17
C THR A 5 8.32 -15.85 -2.27
N THR A 6 8.22 -14.60 -2.71
CA THR A 6 6.90 -13.95 -2.91
C THR A 6 5.99 -14.70 -3.88
N VAL A 7 6.59 -15.54 -4.74
CA VAL A 7 5.92 -16.64 -5.42
C VAL A 7 5.74 -17.81 -4.43
N VAL A 8 5.09 -17.56 -3.29
CA VAL A 8 4.44 -18.63 -2.54
C VAL A 8 3.17 -18.88 -3.33
N GLU A 9 3.21 -19.95 -4.11
CA GLU A 9 2.07 -20.61 -4.76
C GLU A 9 0.73 -20.07 -4.25
N VAL A 10 0.07 -19.28 -5.10
CA VAL A 10 -1.29 -18.80 -4.88
C VAL A 10 -2.17 -20.05 -4.74
N GLY A 11 -2.40 -20.50 -3.50
CA GLY A 11 -3.21 -21.70 -3.25
C GLY A 11 -3.06 -22.34 -1.88
N ILE A 12 -1.93 -22.17 -1.19
CA ILE A 12 -1.70 -22.87 0.09
C ILE A 12 -2.25 -22.04 1.25
N SER A 13 -3.40 -22.46 1.78
CA SER A 13 -3.96 -21.93 3.04
C SER A 13 -3.38 -22.70 4.22
N LEU A 14 -2.61 -22.03 5.07
CA LEU A 14 -2.12 -22.60 6.33
C LEU A 14 -3.00 -22.12 7.49
N PRO A 15 -4.02 -22.87 7.91
CA PRO A 15 -5.00 -22.43 8.91
C PRO A 15 -4.41 -22.15 10.31
N ARG A 16 -3.20 -22.65 10.59
CA ARG A 16 -2.48 -22.43 11.85
C ARG A 16 -1.31 -21.45 11.72
N LEU A 17 -1.24 -20.65 10.66
CA LEU A 17 -0.18 -19.66 10.48
C LEU A 17 -0.39 -18.50 11.46
N THR A 18 0.47 -18.41 12.49
CA THR A 18 0.42 -17.35 13.52
C THR A 18 1.53 -16.32 13.38
N THR A 19 2.60 -16.61 12.62
CA THR A 19 3.73 -15.71 12.44
C THR A 19 4.17 -15.73 10.98
N VAL A 20 4.39 -14.54 10.41
CA VAL A 20 5.06 -14.36 9.11
C VAL A 20 6.25 -13.42 9.26
N VAL A 21 7.33 -13.72 8.55
CA VAL A 21 8.51 -12.86 8.42
C VAL A 21 8.71 -12.58 6.94
N ILE A 22 8.65 -11.31 6.55
CA ILE A 22 8.80 -10.86 5.16
C ILE A 22 10.20 -10.25 5.02
N VAL A 23 11.07 -10.94 4.29
CA VAL A 23 12.45 -10.52 4.06
C VAL A 23 12.54 -9.66 2.80
N GLY A 24 13.16 -8.49 2.91
CA GLY A 24 13.25 -7.54 1.81
C GLY A 24 11.96 -6.79 1.55
N ALA A 25 11.22 -6.43 2.62
CA ALA A 25 9.92 -5.79 2.52
C ALA A 25 9.94 -4.48 1.72
N GLU A 26 11.08 -3.79 1.65
CA GLU A 26 11.28 -2.57 0.88
C GLU A 26 11.05 -2.75 -0.63
N ARG A 27 11.14 -3.98 -1.14
CA ARG A 27 10.93 -4.30 -2.57
C ARG A 27 9.47 -4.58 -2.92
N LEU A 28 8.59 -4.65 -1.93
CA LEU A 28 7.18 -4.98 -2.11
C LEU A 28 6.30 -3.74 -1.97
N GLY A 29 5.26 -3.67 -2.81
CA GLY A 29 4.20 -2.67 -2.69
C GLY A 29 3.37 -2.87 -1.42
N LEU A 30 2.76 -1.81 -0.92
CA LEU A 30 2.02 -1.85 0.36
C LEU A 30 0.81 -2.78 0.30
N SER A 31 0.13 -2.84 -0.85
CA SER A 31 -0.97 -3.78 -1.09
C SER A 31 -0.53 -5.24 -0.96
N THR A 32 0.64 -5.60 -1.50
CA THR A 32 1.19 -6.96 -1.38
C THR A 32 1.53 -7.30 0.06
N LEU A 33 2.17 -6.37 0.79
CA LEU A 33 2.45 -6.55 2.22
C LEU A 33 1.15 -6.73 3.02
N HIS A 34 0.11 -5.96 2.71
CA HIS A 34 -1.20 -6.07 3.34
C HIS A 34 -1.85 -7.44 3.08
N GLN A 35 -1.79 -7.93 1.84
CA GLN A 35 -2.29 -9.26 1.49
C GLN A 35 -1.55 -10.37 2.23
N LEU A 36 -0.21 -10.29 2.31
CA LEU A 36 0.61 -11.26 3.06
C LEU A 36 0.27 -11.23 4.55
N ARG A 37 0.12 -10.03 5.14
CA ARG A 37 -0.33 -9.85 6.54
C ARG A 37 -1.68 -10.52 6.78
N GLY A 38 -2.64 -10.38 5.85
CA GLY A 38 -3.97 -10.98 5.94
C GLY A 38 -4.02 -12.52 5.78
N ARG A 39 -2.89 -13.16 5.44
CA ARG A 39 -2.78 -14.63 5.45
C ARG A 39 -2.48 -15.20 6.84
N VAL A 40 -2.11 -14.36 7.80
CA VAL A 40 -1.80 -14.76 9.19
C VAL A 40 -3.04 -14.68 10.06
N SER A 41 -3.20 -15.64 10.98
CA SER A 41 -4.15 -15.56 12.10
C SER A 41 -5.62 -15.38 11.74
N ARG A 42 -6.09 -16.12 10.73
CA ARG A 42 -7.51 -16.11 10.32
C ARG A 42 -8.47 -16.71 11.34
N THR A 43 -7.96 -17.51 12.29
CA THR A 43 -8.76 -18.26 13.26
C THR A 43 -8.92 -17.53 14.60
N GLY A 44 -8.59 -16.23 14.68
CA GLY A 44 -8.74 -15.42 15.89
C GLY A 44 -7.59 -15.53 16.90
N LEU A 45 -6.58 -16.36 16.62
CA LEU A 45 -5.35 -16.41 17.42
C LEU A 45 -4.50 -15.15 17.17
N LYS A 46 -3.80 -14.65 18.20
CA LYS A 46 -2.90 -13.50 18.05
C LYS A 46 -1.83 -13.80 17.00
N GLY A 47 -1.75 -12.96 15.98
CA GLY A 47 -0.82 -13.09 14.86
C GLY A 47 0.28 -12.04 14.89
N TYR A 48 1.44 -12.39 14.35
CA TYR A 48 2.59 -11.49 14.22
C TYR A 48 3.05 -11.41 12.77
N CYS A 49 3.32 -10.19 12.30
CA CYS A 49 3.88 -9.91 10.99
C CYS A 49 5.15 -9.09 11.20
N TYR A 50 6.30 -9.68 10.87
CA TYR A 50 7.59 -9.03 10.95
C TYR A 50 8.05 -8.65 9.55
N LEU A 51 8.52 -7.42 9.41
CA LEU A 51 9.14 -6.91 8.20
C LEU A 51 10.63 -6.81 8.44
N TYR A 52 11.42 -7.47 7.61
CA TYR A 52 12.87 -7.37 7.62
C TYR A 52 13.32 -6.63 6.36
N THR A 53 14.21 -5.66 6.55
CA THR A 53 14.83 -4.88 5.48
C THR A 53 16.31 -4.67 5.78
N ASN A 54 17.12 -4.56 4.73
CA ASN A 54 18.52 -4.14 4.83
C ASN A 54 18.68 -2.60 4.72
N GLN A 55 17.58 -1.85 4.56
CA GLN A 55 17.61 -0.40 4.59
C GLN A 55 17.68 0.10 6.03
N ASN A 56 18.47 1.15 6.29
CA ASN A 56 18.63 1.72 7.62
C ASN A 56 17.35 2.37 8.15
N SER A 57 16.51 2.91 7.26
CA SER A 57 15.21 3.48 7.58
C SER A 57 14.29 3.40 6.37
N SER A 58 12.97 3.34 6.61
CA SER A 58 11.98 3.38 5.56
C SER A 58 10.65 3.90 6.10
N ASP A 59 10.42 5.21 5.94
CA ASP A 59 9.16 5.86 6.36
C ASP A 59 7.93 5.13 5.83
N ARG A 60 8.02 4.59 4.61
CA ARG A 60 6.97 3.77 3.99
C ARG A 60 6.66 2.49 4.76
N LEU A 61 7.69 1.79 5.24
CA LEU A 61 7.50 0.58 6.02
C LEU A 61 7.04 0.92 7.45
N ASP A 62 7.56 1.99 8.03
CA ASP A 62 7.19 2.45 9.37
C ASP A 62 5.70 2.87 9.42
N GLU A 63 5.25 3.67 8.44
CA GLU A 63 3.83 4.02 8.28
C GLU A 63 2.97 2.77 8.05
N PHE A 64 3.43 1.79 7.26
CA PHE A 64 2.72 0.53 7.07
C PHE A 64 2.56 -0.28 8.37
N VAL A 65 3.59 -0.37 9.21
CA VAL A 65 3.52 -1.10 10.49
C VAL A 65 2.49 -0.47 11.43
N SER A 66 2.39 0.86 11.43
CA SER A 66 1.41 1.60 12.24
C SER A 66 -0.04 1.49 11.71
N THR A 67 -0.23 1.06 10.46
CA THR A 67 -1.52 1.14 9.75
C THR A 67 -2.18 -0.23 9.58
N LYS A 68 -3.44 -0.36 10.03
CA LYS A 68 -4.19 -1.63 10.00
C LYS A 68 -5.30 -1.69 8.96
N SER A 69 -5.98 -0.58 8.70
CA SER A 69 -7.10 -0.49 7.76
C SER A 69 -6.63 -0.67 6.32
N GLY A 70 -7.34 -1.46 5.52
CA GLY A 70 -7.05 -1.60 4.09
C GLY A 70 -7.22 -0.29 3.31
N PHE A 71 -8.16 0.56 3.73
CA PHE A 71 -8.39 1.87 3.14
C PHE A 71 -7.20 2.82 3.35
N ASP A 72 -6.72 2.90 4.60
CA ASP A 72 -5.56 3.74 4.94
C ASP A 72 -4.29 3.26 4.23
N ILE A 73 -4.13 1.94 4.06
CA ILE A 73 -3.05 1.36 3.27
C ILE A 73 -3.13 1.80 1.79
N ALA A 74 -4.32 1.90 1.21
CA ALA A 74 -4.49 2.39 -0.15
C ALA A 74 -4.08 3.88 -0.27
N ASN A 75 -4.46 4.70 0.71
CA ASN A 75 -4.05 6.11 0.78
C ASN A 75 -2.53 6.25 0.93
N LEU A 76 -1.91 5.42 1.77
CA LEU A 76 -0.45 5.36 1.90
C LEU A 76 0.23 4.96 0.58
N ASP A 77 -0.31 3.97 -0.13
CA ASP A 77 0.24 3.53 -1.43
C ASP A 77 0.20 4.68 -2.45
N LEU A 78 -0.90 5.46 -2.48
CA LEU A 78 -0.99 6.67 -3.31
C LEU A 78 0.03 7.74 -2.90
N LYS A 79 0.14 8.05 -1.60
CA LYS A 79 1.09 9.03 -1.05
C LYS A 79 2.53 8.70 -1.46
N PHE A 80 2.96 7.46 -1.28
CA PHE A 80 4.34 7.05 -1.58
C PHE A 80 4.60 6.88 -3.08
N ARG A 81 3.59 6.54 -3.89
CA ARG A 81 3.71 6.61 -5.36
C ARG A 81 3.92 8.03 -5.85
N LYS A 82 3.09 8.99 -5.39
CA LYS A 82 3.23 10.41 -5.73
C LYS A 82 4.62 10.94 -5.32
N SER A 83 5.05 10.65 -4.09
CA SER A 83 6.35 11.09 -3.57
C SER A 83 7.54 10.49 -4.34
N GLY A 84 7.43 9.23 -4.79
CA GLY A 84 8.48 8.54 -5.53
C GLY A 84 8.59 8.98 -7.00
N ASP A 85 7.47 9.30 -7.65
CA ASP A 85 7.43 9.75 -9.05
C ASP A 85 7.94 11.19 -9.21
N LEU A 86 7.60 12.07 -8.26
CA LEU A 86 8.10 13.44 -8.22
C LEU A 86 9.62 13.53 -8.03
N LEU A 87 10.23 12.53 -7.39
CA LEU A 87 11.68 12.49 -7.13
C LEU A 87 12.49 11.73 -8.20
N LYS A 88 11.84 10.92 -9.05
CA LYS A 88 12.53 10.07 -10.06
C LYS A 88 12.16 10.37 -11.52
N GLY A 89 11.15 11.20 -11.77
CA GLY A 89 10.65 11.49 -13.12
C GLY A 89 11.34 12.67 -13.79
N VAL A 90 12.30 12.39 -14.68
CA VAL A 90 12.57 13.24 -15.84
C VAL A 90 11.24 13.43 -16.58
N SER A 91 10.83 14.68 -16.79
CA SER A 91 9.66 15.04 -17.60
C SER A 91 9.66 14.30 -18.94
N GLN A 92 8.87 13.23 -19.07
CA GLN A 92 8.49 12.75 -20.38
C GLN A 92 7.33 13.61 -20.87
N SER A 93 7.60 14.35 -21.94
CA SER A 93 6.72 15.34 -22.54
C SER A 93 5.39 14.73 -22.97
N GLY A 94 4.31 15.16 -22.33
CA GLY A 94 2.94 14.88 -22.73
C GLY A 94 2.04 15.41 -21.63
N SER A 95 1.67 16.69 -21.73
CA SER A 95 0.73 17.42 -20.86
C SER A 95 0.46 16.73 -19.53
N GLN A 96 1.23 17.09 -18.50
CA GLN A 96 1.05 16.57 -17.14
C GLN A 96 -0.38 16.82 -16.68
N PHE A 97 -1.25 15.83 -16.82
CA PHE A 97 -2.61 15.91 -16.30
C PHE A 97 -2.51 16.00 -14.78
N ARG A 98 -2.91 17.15 -14.22
CA ARG A 98 -3.20 17.21 -12.78
C ARG A 98 -4.46 16.40 -12.55
N PHE A 99 -4.29 15.23 -11.95
CA PHE A 99 -5.40 14.44 -11.48
C PHE A 99 -5.96 15.08 -10.22
N VAL A 100 -7.29 15.15 -10.13
CA VAL A 100 -8.02 15.66 -8.97
C VAL A 100 -7.65 14.84 -7.73
N ASP A 101 -7.17 15.52 -6.70
CA ASP A 101 -7.00 14.98 -5.36
C ASP A 101 -8.30 15.17 -4.58
N ILE A 102 -9.02 14.09 -4.31
CA ILE A 102 -10.34 14.15 -3.66
C ILE A 102 -10.24 14.73 -2.23
N GLY A 103 -9.06 14.72 -1.61
CA GLY A 103 -8.83 15.29 -0.27
C GLY A 103 -8.52 16.80 -0.27
N GLU A 104 -7.88 17.31 -1.32
CA GLU A 104 -7.48 18.73 -1.40
C GLU A 104 -8.38 19.56 -2.35
N ASP A 105 -8.98 18.91 -3.34
CA ASP A 105 -9.73 19.55 -4.44
C ASP A 105 -11.26 19.48 -4.26
N GLU A 106 -11.75 19.35 -3.01
CA GLU A 106 -13.19 19.23 -2.71
C GLU A 106 -14.01 20.40 -3.30
N GLU A 107 -13.46 21.61 -3.27
CA GLU A 107 -14.08 22.81 -3.81
C GLU A 107 -14.23 22.75 -5.34
N ILE A 108 -13.22 22.24 -6.04
CA ILE A 108 -13.23 22.05 -7.50
C ILE A 108 -14.28 21.00 -7.88
N VAL A 109 -14.34 19.89 -7.13
CA VAL A 109 -15.34 18.82 -7.36
C VAL A 109 -16.76 19.34 -7.14
N SER A 110 -16.96 20.20 -6.13
CA SER A 110 -18.28 20.79 -5.85
C SER A 110 -18.75 21.74 -6.96
N THR A 111 -17.82 22.52 -7.53
CA THR A 111 -18.10 23.46 -8.62
C THR A 111 -18.52 22.71 -9.89
N VAL A 112 -17.78 21.67 -10.29
CA VAL A 112 -18.09 20.85 -11.48
C VAL A 112 -19.45 20.15 -11.34
N LYS A 113 -19.80 19.68 -10.13
CA LYS A 113 -21.11 19.08 -9.87
C LYS A 113 -22.26 20.07 -10.08
N ASN A 114 -22.08 21.34 -9.68
CA ASN A 114 -23.09 22.37 -9.88
C ASN A 114 -23.23 22.75 -11.36
N ASP A 115 -22.12 22.85 -12.09
CA ASP A 115 -22.16 23.16 -13.53
C ASP A 115 -22.86 22.05 -14.33
N LEU A 116 -22.62 20.77 -14.00
CA LEU A 116 -23.29 19.63 -14.60
C LEU A 116 -24.79 19.55 -14.27
N ALA A 117 -25.24 20.18 -13.18
CA ALA A 117 -26.65 20.21 -12.79
C ALA A 117 -27.45 21.31 -13.51
N ILE A 118 -26.78 22.21 -14.24
CA ILE A 118 -27.38 23.32 -14.97
C ILE A 118 -27.46 23.04 -16.49
N CYS A 119 -26.84 21.94 -16.96
CA CYS A 119 -27.03 21.38 -18.31
C CYS A 119 -28.17 20.35 -18.34
#